data_AF-A0A975IU81-F1
#
_entry.id   AF-A0A975IU81-F1
#
_cell.length_a   1.000
_cell.length_b   1.000
_cell.length_c   1.000
_cell.angle_alpha   90.00
_cell.angle_beta   90.00
_cell.angle_gamma   90.00
#
_symmetry.space_group_name_H-M   'P 1'
#
loop_
_entity.id
_entity.type
_entity.pdbx_description
1 polymer ?
#
loop_
_entity_poly.entity_id
_entity_poly.type
_entity_poly.pdbx_seq_one_letter_code
_entity_poly.pdbx_strand_id
1 'polypeptide(L)'
;MTDLTALEADLAAQIAAASDLAALDAVRVSALGKTGQISNLLKSLGSMSPDERREQGPKINGLRDRAMTLIAERKAVLDAAALEAQLAAERVDLTLPAPPRRKGSVHPTMQVMDEMVAIFAEMGFAVAEGPDIEDDFHNFTGLNFPPRHPAREMHDTFFFAPGEDGERKLLRTHTSPIQVRVMQQGQNQKNEAPQWAAGHEPPIRIIGPGRTYRCDSDRTHTPMFHQMEGLVIDRNIHMGHLKWTLDTFCKRFFESDAVVTRFRPHHFPFTEPSAEMDVQCDRSGGSIKIGEGSDWLEILGGGMVHPNILRICGLDPDEWQGFAFGMGVDRLGMLKYGMPDLRDVFGADVRWLEHYGFSAFAAPNLATGLS
;
A
#
# COMPACT_ATOMS: atom_id res chain seq x y z
N MET A 1 46.67 -55.93 46.85
CA MET A 1 45.92 -54.66 46.92
C MET A 1 46.00 -54.01 45.57
N THR A 2 44.88 -53.61 44.97
CA THR A 2 44.88 -52.83 43.73
C THR A 2 45.51 -51.48 44.01
N ASP A 3 46.50 -51.08 43.21
CA ASP A 3 47.09 -49.76 43.29
C ASP A 3 46.12 -48.73 42.71
N LEU A 4 45.45 -47.98 43.59
CA LEU A 4 44.46 -46.96 43.22
C LEU A 4 45.10 -45.80 42.42
N THR A 5 46.37 -45.49 42.69
CA THR A 5 47.09 -44.44 41.97
C THR A 5 47.43 -44.85 40.55
N ALA A 6 47.83 -46.11 40.34
CA ALA A 6 48.06 -46.64 39.00
C ALA A 6 46.76 -46.71 38.17
N LEU A 7 45.65 -47.12 38.80
CA LEU A 7 44.34 -47.15 38.15
C LEU A 7 43.83 -45.76 37.77
N GLU A 8 44.04 -44.76 38.63
CA GLU A 8 43.69 -43.38 38.33
C GLU A 8 44.44 -42.84 37.12
N ALA A 9 45.74 -43.09 37.05
CA ALA A 9 46.58 -42.64 35.93
C ALA A 9 46.19 -43.29 34.60
N ASP A 10 45.87 -44.59 34.61
CA ASP A 10 45.40 -45.32 33.42
C ASP A 10 44.05 -44.79 32.92
N LEU A 11 43.09 -44.61 33.82
CA LEU A 11 41.79 -44.03 33.47
C LEU A 11 41.93 -42.59 32.95
N ALA A 12 42.75 -41.76 33.59
CA ALA A 12 43.02 -40.41 33.12
C ALA A 12 43.63 -40.41 31.70
N ALA A 13 44.55 -41.33 31.41
CA ALA A 13 45.13 -41.49 30.08
C ALA A 13 44.10 -41.94 29.03
N GLN A 14 43.25 -42.91 29.36
CA GLN A 14 42.19 -43.39 28.47
C GLN A 14 41.13 -42.32 28.20
N ILE A 15 40.74 -41.55 29.21
CA ILE A 15 39.83 -40.41 29.07
C ILE A 15 40.44 -39.35 28.15
N ALA A 16 41.71 -38.98 28.38
CA ALA A 16 42.41 -38.00 27.54
C ALA A 16 42.55 -38.47 26.08
N ALA A 17 42.75 -39.78 25.87
CA ALA A 17 42.91 -40.38 24.54
C ALA A 17 41.59 -40.59 23.77
N ALA A 18 40.42 -40.49 24.44
CA ALA A 18 39.13 -40.65 23.78
C ALA A 18 38.93 -39.56 22.70
N SER A 19 38.81 -40.00 21.43
CA SER A 19 38.74 -39.12 20.26
C SER A 19 37.33 -38.61 19.94
N ASP A 20 36.31 -39.27 20.48
CA ASP A 20 34.90 -38.97 20.24
C ASP A 20 34.04 -39.41 21.43
N LEU A 21 32.76 -39.03 21.40
CA LEU A 21 31.82 -39.32 22.48
C LEU A 21 31.58 -40.82 22.68
N ALA A 22 31.69 -41.65 21.64
CA ALA A 22 31.51 -43.09 21.75
C ALA A 22 32.72 -43.75 22.44
N ALA A 23 33.94 -43.33 22.10
CA ALA A 23 35.16 -43.73 22.76
C ALA A 23 35.18 -43.30 24.23
N LEU A 24 34.71 -42.09 24.54
CA LEU A 24 34.60 -41.62 25.92
C LEU A 24 33.54 -42.41 26.71
N ASP A 25 32.40 -42.74 26.09
CA ASP A 25 31.37 -43.56 26.74
C ASP A 25 31.87 -44.99 27.01
N ALA A 26 32.68 -45.57 26.10
CA ALA A 26 33.30 -46.87 26.32
C ALA A 26 34.22 -46.85 27.57
N VAL A 27 35.03 -45.79 27.75
CA VAL A 27 35.86 -45.60 28.95
C VAL A 27 35.01 -45.38 30.21
N ARG A 28 33.91 -44.62 30.11
CA ARG A 28 32.95 -44.45 31.21
C ARG A 28 32.34 -45.79 31.63
N VAL A 29 31.94 -46.63 30.67
CA VAL A 29 31.36 -47.95 30.94
C VAL A 29 32.40 -48.90 31.54
N SER A 30 33.65 -48.91 31.05
CA SER A 30 34.72 -49.76 31.59
C SER A 30 35.12 -49.36 33.02
N ALA A 31 35.06 -48.07 33.36
CA ALA A 31 35.38 -47.55 34.70
C ALA A 31 34.20 -47.64 35.68
N LEU A 32 33.03 -47.14 35.29
CA LEU A 32 31.87 -46.85 36.16
C LEU A 32 30.63 -47.70 35.84
N GLY A 33 30.68 -48.57 34.82
CA GLY A 33 29.57 -49.47 34.48
C GLY A 33 29.28 -50.51 35.57
N LYS A 34 28.24 -51.33 35.38
CA LYS A 34 27.81 -52.34 36.39
C LYS A 34 28.92 -53.32 36.80
N THR A 35 29.82 -53.63 35.88
CA THR A 35 31.01 -54.49 36.07
C THR A 35 32.32 -53.72 35.92
N GLY A 36 32.26 -52.39 35.97
CA GLY A 36 33.42 -51.52 35.77
C GLY A 36 34.45 -51.64 36.89
N GLN A 37 35.68 -51.24 36.60
CA GLN A 37 36.82 -51.36 37.52
C GLN A 37 36.55 -50.66 38.87
N ILE A 38 36.06 -49.42 38.84
CA ILE A 38 35.72 -48.66 40.06
C ILE A 38 34.46 -49.24 40.74
N SER A 39 33.47 -49.67 39.96
CA SER A 39 32.26 -50.32 40.50
C SER A 39 32.56 -51.62 41.25
N ASN A 40 33.53 -52.41 40.78
CA ASN A 40 33.97 -53.63 41.46
C ASN A 40 34.76 -53.31 42.74
N LEU A 41 35.56 -52.24 42.74
CA LEU A 41 36.23 -51.73 43.96
C LEU A 41 35.20 -51.22 45.00
N LEU A 42 34.12 -50.59 44.57
CA LEU A 42 33.05 -50.16 45.48
C LEU A 42 32.28 -51.36 46.08
N LYS A 43 32.08 -52.44 45.30
CA LYS A 43 31.43 -53.67 45.81
C LYS A 43 32.29 -54.39 46.85
N SER A 44 33.61 -54.38 46.70
CA SER A 44 34.52 -55.07 47.64
C SER A 44 34.53 -54.42 49.03
N LEU A 45 34.10 -53.15 49.17
CA LEU A 45 33.90 -52.49 50.47
C LEU A 45 32.89 -53.24 51.36
N GLY A 46 31.91 -53.93 50.76
CA GLY A 46 30.90 -54.70 51.49
C GLY A 46 31.47 -55.89 52.26
N SER A 47 32.58 -56.45 51.79
CA SER A 47 33.30 -57.58 52.41
C SER A 47 34.42 -57.17 53.37
N MET A 48 34.73 -55.87 53.49
CA MET A 48 35.80 -55.37 54.39
C MET A 48 35.34 -55.20 55.84
N SER A 49 36.28 -55.29 56.78
CA SER A 49 36.05 -54.96 58.19
C SER A 49 35.72 -53.47 58.39
N PRO A 50 35.12 -53.07 59.53
CA PRO A 50 34.77 -51.68 59.80
C PRO A 50 35.96 -50.71 59.71
N ASP A 51 37.12 -51.11 60.19
CA ASP A 51 38.34 -50.27 60.19
C ASP A 51 38.94 -50.14 58.79
N GLU A 52 39.00 -51.24 58.02
CA GLU A 52 39.46 -51.22 56.63
C GLU A 52 38.51 -50.41 55.73
N ARG A 53 37.20 -50.54 55.94
CA ARG A 53 36.19 -49.77 55.20
C ARG A 53 36.31 -48.27 55.50
N ARG A 54 36.62 -47.89 56.73
CA ARG A 54 36.83 -46.49 57.15
C ARG A 54 38.04 -45.86 56.44
N GLU A 55 39.09 -46.64 56.19
CA GLU A 55 40.29 -46.16 55.51
C GLU A 55 40.17 -46.19 53.97
N GLN A 56 39.62 -47.27 53.39
CA GLN A 56 39.59 -47.48 51.94
C GLN A 56 38.36 -46.85 51.27
N GLY A 57 37.23 -46.74 51.97
CA GLY A 57 36.00 -46.15 51.44
C GLY A 57 36.18 -44.72 50.88
N PRO A 58 36.78 -43.78 51.64
CA PRO A 58 37.05 -42.43 51.14
C PRO A 58 37.97 -42.41 49.91
N LYS A 59 38.99 -43.29 49.87
CA LYS A 59 39.93 -43.36 48.75
C LYS A 59 39.25 -43.80 47.45
N ILE A 60 38.40 -44.82 47.52
CA ILE A 60 37.67 -45.36 46.34
C ILE A 60 36.56 -44.39 45.89
N ASN A 61 35.84 -43.74 46.81
CA ASN A 61 34.87 -42.70 46.45
C ASN A 61 35.57 -41.48 45.81
N GLY A 62 36.70 -41.06 46.35
CA GLY A 62 37.50 -39.98 45.75
C GLY A 62 37.98 -40.29 44.34
N LEU A 63 38.41 -41.55 44.08
CA LEU A 63 38.76 -42.01 42.73
C LEU A 63 37.56 -41.95 41.78
N ARG A 64 36.38 -42.43 42.22
CA ARG A 64 35.14 -42.35 41.43
C ARG A 64 34.84 -40.90 41.05
N ASP A 65 34.87 -40.00 42.03
CA ASP A 65 34.48 -38.62 41.83
C ASP A 65 35.46 -37.90 40.88
N ARG A 66 36.78 -38.13 41.02
CA ARG A 66 37.79 -37.61 40.07
C ARG A 66 37.62 -38.17 38.66
N ALA A 67 37.34 -39.47 38.52
CA ALA A 67 37.08 -40.08 37.21
C ALA A 67 35.81 -39.49 36.56
N MET A 68 34.75 -39.26 37.34
CA MET A 68 33.54 -38.58 36.85
C MET A 68 33.82 -37.15 36.40
N THR A 69 34.63 -36.39 37.16
CA THR A 69 35.06 -35.04 36.78
C THR A 69 35.84 -35.05 35.47
N LEU A 70 36.85 -35.91 35.33
CA LEU A 70 37.66 -36.02 34.10
C LEU A 70 36.81 -36.42 32.88
N ILE A 71 35.86 -37.33 33.05
CA ILE A 71 34.91 -37.71 31.98
C ILE A 71 34.03 -36.52 31.60
N ALA A 72 33.51 -35.77 32.58
CA ALA A 72 32.67 -34.61 32.31
C ALA A 72 33.43 -33.49 31.59
N GLU A 73 34.67 -33.21 32.01
CA GLU A 73 35.56 -32.24 31.38
C GLU A 73 35.88 -32.65 29.94
N ARG A 74 36.27 -33.91 29.71
CA ARG A 74 36.55 -34.42 28.37
C ARG A 74 35.31 -34.39 27.47
N LYS A 75 34.15 -34.75 28.02
CA LYS A 75 32.88 -34.70 27.31
C LYS A 75 32.58 -33.27 26.84
N ALA A 76 32.74 -32.28 27.72
CA ALA A 76 32.53 -30.88 27.37
C ALA A 76 33.45 -30.41 26.23
N VAL A 77 34.72 -30.84 26.23
CA VAL A 77 35.67 -30.55 25.12
C VAL A 77 35.21 -31.18 23.80
N LEU A 78 34.79 -32.45 23.82
CA LEU A 78 34.34 -33.15 22.62
C LEU A 78 33.01 -32.60 22.10
N ASP A 79 32.06 -32.27 22.99
CA ASP A 79 30.79 -31.63 22.62
C ASP A 79 31.02 -30.26 21.96
N ALA A 80 31.93 -29.44 22.52
CA ALA A 80 32.28 -28.14 21.94
C ALA A 80 32.94 -28.27 20.56
N ALA A 81 33.87 -29.22 20.40
CA ALA A 81 34.52 -29.47 19.11
C ALA A 81 33.53 -29.97 18.04
N ALA A 82 32.59 -30.84 18.44
CA ALA A 82 31.53 -31.32 17.55
C ALA A 82 30.59 -30.18 17.12
N LEU A 83 30.22 -29.29 18.06
CA LEU A 83 29.40 -28.11 17.76
C LEU A 83 30.12 -27.15 16.80
N GLU A 84 31.39 -26.84 17.04
CA GLU A 84 32.18 -25.97 16.14
C GLU A 84 32.31 -26.57 14.73
N ALA A 85 32.53 -27.88 14.63
CA ALA A 85 32.57 -28.57 13.34
C ALA A 85 31.21 -28.50 12.61
N GLN A 86 30.10 -28.66 13.36
CA GLN A 86 28.75 -28.52 12.81
C GLN A 86 28.49 -27.09 12.33
N LEU A 87 28.80 -26.07 13.14
CA LEU A 87 28.64 -24.66 12.79
C LEU A 87 29.47 -24.27 11.56
N ALA A 88 30.70 -24.79 11.45
CA ALA A 88 31.55 -24.56 10.29
C ALA A 88 30.99 -25.22 9.02
N ALA A 89 30.42 -26.42 9.13
CA ALA A 89 29.80 -27.15 8.03
C ALA A 89 28.46 -26.52 7.58
N GLU A 90 27.69 -25.96 8.52
CA GLU A 90 26.40 -25.30 8.27
C GLU A 90 26.54 -23.82 7.91
N ARG A 91 27.77 -23.35 7.66
CA ARG A 91 28.01 -21.96 7.28
C ARG A 91 27.37 -21.65 5.93
N VAL A 92 26.41 -20.73 5.93
CA VAL A 92 25.75 -20.21 4.73
C VAL A 92 26.35 -18.86 4.33
N ASP A 93 26.47 -18.61 3.04
CA ASP A 93 26.77 -17.28 2.51
C ASP A 93 25.52 -16.39 2.59
N LEU A 94 25.47 -15.53 3.61
CA LEU A 94 24.37 -14.58 3.81
C LEU A 94 24.37 -13.42 2.81
N THR A 95 25.36 -13.33 1.92
CA THR A 95 25.39 -12.32 0.85
C THR A 95 24.67 -12.76 -0.41
N LEU A 96 24.32 -14.05 -0.53
CA LEU A 96 23.54 -14.55 -1.64
C LEU A 96 22.14 -13.92 -1.66
N PRO A 97 21.64 -13.52 -2.84
CA PRO A 97 20.30 -12.97 -2.95
C PRO A 97 19.28 -14.03 -2.49
N ALA A 98 18.31 -13.59 -1.71
CA ALA A 98 17.16 -14.43 -1.36
C ALA A 98 16.45 -14.88 -2.66
N PRO A 99 15.85 -16.08 -2.68
CA PRO A 99 15.06 -16.53 -3.81
C PRO A 99 14.03 -15.48 -4.22
N PRO A 100 13.93 -15.15 -5.53
CA PRO A 100 13.06 -14.08 -5.99
C PRO A 100 11.61 -14.41 -5.62
N ARG A 101 10.93 -13.45 -5.00
CA ARG A 101 9.48 -13.51 -4.76
C ARG A 101 8.80 -12.55 -5.73
N ARG A 102 7.66 -12.98 -6.30
CA ARG A 102 6.82 -12.08 -7.10
C ARG A 102 6.41 -10.91 -6.23
N LYS A 103 6.76 -9.70 -6.66
CA LYS A 103 6.27 -8.44 -6.07
C LYS A 103 5.25 -7.87 -7.04
N GLY A 104 4.11 -7.46 -6.51
CA GLY A 104 3.14 -6.66 -7.27
C GLY A 104 3.43 -5.18 -7.04
N SER A 105 3.01 -4.36 -8.00
CA SER A 105 3.02 -2.90 -7.87
C SER A 105 1.60 -2.37 -8.07
N VAL A 106 1.26 -1.31 -7.36
CA VAL A 106 0.06 -0.51 -7.59
C VAL A 106 0.30 0.37 -8.80
N HIS A 107 -0.69 0.45 -9.68
CA HIS A 107 -0.63 1.27 -10.87
C HIS A 107 -0.58 2.76 -10.49
N PRO A 108 0.24 3.61 -11.15
CA PRO A 108 0.35 5.02 -10.79
C PRO A 108 -0.97 5.79 -10.80
N THR A 109 -1.85 5.55 -11.78
CA THR A 109 -3.20 6.13 -11.79
C THR A 109 -4.01 5.78 -10.53
N MET A 110 -3.89 4.54 -10.03
CA MET A 110 -4.60 4.12 -8.82
C MET A 110 -4.03 4.80 -7.58
N GLN A 111 -2.70 4.89 -7.49
CA GLN A 111 -2.03 5.63 -6.43
C GLN A 111 -2.51 7.10 -6.40
N VAL A 112 -2.48 7.78 -7.55
CA VAL A 112 -2.91 9.18 -7.67
C VAL A 112 -4.37 9.33 -7.26
N MET A 113 -5.23 8.41 -7.69
CA MET A 113 -6.64 8.40 -7.32
C MET A 113 -6.81 8.26 -5.80
N ASP A 114 -6.09 7.33 -5.17
CA ASP A 114 -6.12 7.11 -3.72
C ASP A 114 -5.58 8.33 -2.94
N GLU A 115 -4.53 8.98 -3.44
CA GLU A 115 -3.99 10.23 -2.86
C GLU A 115 -5.02 11.36 -2.91
N MET A 116 -5.68 11.54 -4.05
CA MET A 116 -6.73 12.53 -4.21
C MET A 116 -7.93 12.22 -3.30
N VAL A 117 -8.35 10.96 -3.22
CA VAL A 117 -9.41 10.50 -2.30
C VAL A 117 -9.03 10.80 -0.85
N ALA A 118 -7.80 10.49 -0.43
CA ALA A 118 -7.33 10.74 0.93
C ALA A 118 -7.38 12.24 1.30
N ILE A 119 -6.97 13.12 0.39
CA ILE A 119 -7.02 14.58 0.58
C ILE A 119 -8.47 15.06 0.75
N PHE A 120 -9.36 14.66 -0.15
CA PHE A 120 -10.76 15.10 -0.09
C PHE A 120 -11.53 14.47 1.07
N ALA A 121 -11.21 13.24 1.47
CA ALA A 121 -11.76 12.61 2.65
C ALA A 121 -11.40 13.39 3.94
N GLU A 122 -10.19 13.95 4.02
CA GLU A 122 -9.80 14.85 5.13
C GLU A 122 -10.64 16.13 5.16
N MET A 123 -11.08 16.62 4.00
CA MET A 123 -12.01 17.74 3.87
C MET A 123 -13.48 17.32 4.06
N GLY A 124 -13.76 16.07 4.41
CA GLY A 124 -15.10 15.54 4.69
C GLY A 124 -15.92 15.15 3.46
N PHE A 125 -15.28 14.94 2.30
CA PHE A 125 -15.96 14.42 1.11
C PHE A 125 -16.13 12.91 1.19
N ALA A 126 -17.29 12.42 0.78
CA ALA A 126 -17.53 11.00 0.55
C ALA A 126 -17.23 10.61 -0.90
N VAL A 127 -16.85 9.36 -1.13
CA VAL A 127 -16.71 8.83 -2.50
C VAL A 127 -18.07 8.39 -3.02
N ALA A 128 -18.41 8.82 -4.23
CA ALA A 128 -19.58 8.37 -4.97
C ALA A 128 -19.12 7.73 -6.29
N GLU A 129 -19.81 6.69 -6.74
CA GLU A 129 -19.50 6.00 -7.99
C GLU A 129 -20.64 6.19 -9.00
N GLY A 130 -20.46 5.69 -10.22
CA GLY A 130 -21.49 5.71 -11.25
C GLY A 130 -21.11 4.82 -12.44
N PRO A 131 -22.08 4.44 -13.28
CA PRO A 131 -21.81 3.59 -14.43
C PRO A 131 -20.93 4.31 -15.46
N ASP A 132 -20.18 3.54 -16.25
CA ASP A 132 -19.43 4.05 -17.40
C ASP A 132 -20.32 4.28 -18.63
N ILE A 133 -21.39 3.48 -18.76
CA ILE A 133 -22.39 3.62 -19.81
C ILE A 133 -23.54 4.46 -19.27
N GLU A 134 -23.78 5.60 -19.91
CA GLU A 134 -24.79 6.59 -19.51
C GLU A 134 -25.82 6.82 -20.61
N ASP A 135 -26.92 7.48 -20.23
CA ASP A 135 -27.89 8.05 -21.17
C ASP A 135 -27.59 9.54 -21.44
N ASP A 136 -28.21 10.12 -22.49
CA ASP A 136 -28.05 11.55 -22.83
C ASP A 136 -28.50 12.46 -21.68
N PHE A 137 -29.50 12.04 -20.91
CA PHE A 137 -30.03 12.87 -19.84
C PHE A 137 -28.97 13.11 -18.77
N HIS A 138 -28.39 12.07 -18.19
CA HIS A 138 -27.42 12.22 -17.11
C HIS A 138 -26.08 12.79 -17.59
N ASN A 139 -25.65 12.47 -18.82
CA ASN A 139 -24.38 12.97 -19.36
C ASN A 139 -24.46 14.37 -19.95
N PHE A 140 -25.63 14.86 -20.37
CA PHE A 140 -25.71 16.16 -21.02
C PHE A 140 -26.90 16.99 -20.55
N THR A 141 -28.13 16.50 -20.72
CA THR A 141 -29.33 17.32 -20.53
C THR A 141 -29.51 17.78 -19.08
N GLY A 142 -29.27 16.89 -18.11
CA GLY A 142 -29.26 17.18 -16.68
C GLY A 142 -28.13 18.12 -16.24
N LEU A 143 -27.13 18.31 -17.09
CA LEU A 143 -25.99 19.20 -16.90
C LEU A 143 -26.10 20.47 -17.78
N ASN A 144 -27.31 20.81 -18.22
CA ASN A 144 -27.62 22.05 -18.93
C ASN A 144 -26.89 22.21 -20.29
N PHE A 145 -26.40 21.11 -20.88
CA PHE A 145 -25.88 21.15 -22.24
C PHE A 145 -27.03 21.39 -23.24
N PRO A 146 -26.92 22.31 -24.20
CA PRO A 146 -27.94 22.45 -25.23
C PRO A 146 -27.92 21.26 -26.21
N PRO A 147 -29.05 20.91 -26.87
CA PRO A 147 -29.12 19.79 -27.81
C PRO A 147 -28.12 19.83 -28.98
N ARG A 148 -27.67 21.04 -29.37
CA ARG A 148 -26.67 21.27 -30.43
C ARG A 148 -25.28 21.62 -29.89
N HIS A 149 -24.96 21.20 -28.67
CA HIS A 149 -23.63 21.42 -28.10
C HIS A 149 -22.59 20.54 -28.83
N PRO A 150 -21.40 21.06 -29.18
CA PRO A 150 -20.35 20.27 -29.86
C PRO A 150 -20.01 18.96 -29.14
N ALA A 151 -19.92 18.98 -27.80
CA ALA A 151 -19.68 17.77 -27.00
C ALA A 151 -20.71 16.64 -27.19
N ARG A 152 -21.91 16.92 -27.70
CA ARG A 152 -22.94 15.91 -28.02
C ARG A 152 -22.75 15.29 -29.41
N GLU A 153 -21.81 15.78 -30.20
CA GLU A 153 -21.59 15.29 -31.55
C GLU A 153 -20.82 13.96 -31.56
N MET A 154 -21.05 13.16 -32.61
CA MET A 154 -20.46 11.83 -32.79
C MET A 154 -18.93 11.85 -32.92
N HIS A 155 -18.33 13.02 -33.17
CA HIS A 155 -16.88 13.16 -33.30
C HIS A 155 -16.18 13.31 -31.94
N ASP A 156 -16.92 13.63 -30.86
CA ASP A 156 -16.37 13.81 -29.52
C ASP A 156 -16.78 12.69 -28.55
N THR A 157 -17.95 12.07 -28.77
CA THR A 157 -18.57 11.11 -27.85
C THR A 157 -18.78 9.73 -28.49
N PHE A 158 -18.46 8.67 -27.75
CA PHE A 158 -18.75 7.30 -28.16
C PHE A 158 -20.21 6.92 -27.88
N PHE A 159 -21.02 6.87 -28.93
CA PHE A 159 -22.42 6.43 -28.87
C PHE A 159 -22.57 4.95 -29.22
N PHE A 160 -23.49 4.26 -28.53
CA PHE A 160 -23.94 2.92 -28.90
C PHE A 160 -24.99 2.99 -30.02
N ALA A 161 -25.28 1.82 -30.61
CA ALA A 161 -26.43 1.70 -31.50
C ALA A 161 -27.73 2.09 -30.77
N PRO A 162 -28.72 2.68 -31.48
CA PRO A 162 -30.02 2.99 -30.89
C PRO A 162 -30.67 1.75 -30.27
N GLY A 163 -31.31 1.93 -29.11
CA GLY A 163 -32.16 0.92 -28.48
C GLY A 163 -33.51 0.76 -29.21
N GLU A 164 -34.35 -0.12 -28.69
CA GLU A 164 -35.71 -0.36 -29.23
C GLU A 164 -36.62 0.88 -29.14
N ASP A 165 -36.33 1.77 -28.19
CA ASP A 165 -36.99 3.06 -27.97
C ASP A 165 -36.44 4.18 -28.88
N GLY A 166 -35.41 3.90 -29.68
CA GLY A 166 -34.73 4.88 -30.52
C GLY A 166 -33.68 5.73 -29.79
N GLU A 167 -33.54 5.59 -28.47
CA GLU A 167 -32.57 6.33 -27.66
C GLU A 167 -31.18 5.69 -27.77
N ARG A 168 -30.14 6.51 -27.72
CA ARG A 168 -28.74 6.04 -27.76
C ARG A 168 -28.12 6.18 -26.39
N LYS A 169 -27.57 5.07 -25.89
CA LYS A 169 -26.62 5.12 -24.77
C LYS A 169 -25.26 5.63 -25.27
N LEU A 170 -24.42 6.08 -24.36
CA LEU A 170 -23.06 6.55 -24.64
C LEU A 170 -22.08 6.12 -23.54
N LEU A 171 -20.78 6.14 -23.84
CA LEU A 171 -19.74 6.08 -22.82
C LEU A 171 -19.55 7.48 -22.23
N ARG A 172 -19.66 7.62 -20.90
CA ARG A 172 -19.61 8.93 -20.24
C ARG A 172 -18.36 9.74 -20.58
N THR A 173 -18.53 11.03 -20.84
CA THR A 173 -17.43 11.93 -21.28
C THR A 173 -16.72 12.63 -20.12
N HIS A 174 -17.33 12.54 -18.93
CA HIS A 174 -16.94 13.14 -17.66
C HIS A 174 -17.68 12.39 -16.53
N THR A 175 -17.28 12.56 -15.27
CA THR A 175 -17.93 11.87 -14.12
C THR A 175 -19.09 12.68 -13.51
N SER A 176 -19.44 13.82 -14.11
CA SER A 176 -20.60 14.65 -13.74
C SER A 176 -21.96 13.92 -13.68
N PRO A 177 -22.25 12.84 -14.43
CA PRO A 177 -23.49 12.07 -14.26
C PRO A 177 -23.72 11.61 -12.81
N ILE A 178 -22.64 11.31 -12.08
CA ILE A 178 -22.69 10.94 -10.66
C ILE A 178 -23.33 12.06 -9.84
N GLN A 179 -23.00 13.32 -10.14
CA GLN A 179 -23.51 14.50 -9.43
C GLN A 179 -25.03 14.63 -9.59
N VAL A 180 -25.54 14.49 -10.82
CA VAL A 180 -26.98 14.53 -11.10
C VAL A 180 -27.71 13.41 -10.36
N ARG A 181 -27.19 12.18 -10.43
CA ARG A 181 -27.78 11.01 -9.75
C ARG A 181 -27.86 11.22 -8.25
N VAL A 182 -26.77 11.68 -7.62
CA VAL A 182 -26.71 11.91 -6.18
C VAL A 182 -27.69 13.00 -5.74
N MET A 183 -27.79 14.11 -6.48
CA MET A 183 -28.77 15.16 -6.17
C MET A 183 -30.22 14.70 -6.35
N GLN A 184 -30.52 13.91 -7.39
CA GLN A 184 -31.88 13.40 -7.65
C GLN A 184 -32.31 12.30 -6.66
N GLN A 185 -31.39 11.44 -6.20
CA GLN A 185 -31.70 10.35 -5.28
C GLN A 185 -32.01 10.81 -3.85
N GLY A 186 -31.56 12.01 -3.46
CA GLY A 186 -31.94 12.67 -2.20
C GLY A 186 -33.44 13.00 -2.08
N GLN A 187 -34.25 12.70 -3.12
CA GLN A 187 -35.67 13.05 -3.21
C GLN A 187 -36.65 11.90 -2.92
N ASN A 188 -36.31 10.89 -2.12
CA ASN A 188 -37.24 9.81 -1.75
C ASN A 188 -37.84 9.02 -2.94
N GLN A 189 -37.05 8.69 -3.97
CA GLN A 189 -37.43 7.56 -4.83
C GLN A 189 -37.03 6.25 -4.14
N LYS A 190 -37.99 5.63 -3.44
CA LYS A 190 -38.01 4.17 -3.33
C LYS A 190 -38.07 3.64 -4.76
N ASN A 191 -36.93 3.35 -5.40
CA ASN A 191 -36.79 2.34 -6.46
C ASN A 191 -35.34 2.24 -6.98
N GLU A 192 -34.85 1.01 -6.96
CA GLU A 192 -33.93 0.37 -7.93
C GLU A 192 -32.49 0.88 -8.13
N ALA A 193 -32.06 1.98 -7.51
CA ALA A 193 -30.63 2.33 -7.50
C ALA A 193 -29.84 1.46 -6.49
N PRO A 194 -28.62 0.98 -6.82
CA PRO A 194 -27.78 0.22 -5.89
C PRO A 194 -27.51 1.00 -4.59
N GLN A 195 -27.45 0.30 -3.45
CA GLN A 195 -27.25 0.90 -2.11
C GLN A 195 -25.98 1.77 -1.99
N TRP A 196 -24.96 1.56 -2.82
CA TRP A 196 -23.75 2.40 -2.85
C TRP A 196 -23.98 3.78 -3.49
N ALA A 197 -25.10 3.96 -4.19
CA ALA A 197 -25.62 5.23 -4.70
C ALA A 197 -26.76 5.76 -3.81
N ALA A 198 -26.78 5.44 -2.51
CA ALA A 198 -27.81 5.96 -1.61
C ALA A 198 -27.74 7.50 -1.57
N GLY A 199 -28.86 8.14 -1.95
CA GLY A 199 -28.99 9.59 -2.02
C GLY A 199 -28.75 10.26 -0.68
N HIS A 200 -28.04 11.39 -0.72
CA HIS A 200 -27.85 12.27 0.42
C HIS A 200 -28.81 13.44 0.24
N GLU A 201 -29.76 13.63 1.17
CA GLU A 201 -30.40 14.95 1.29
C GLU A 201 -29.28 15.98 1.60
N PRO A 202 -29.32 17.19 1.00
CA PRO A 202 -28.35 18.22 1.36
C PRO A 202 -28.25 18.42 2.88
N PRO A 203 -27.03 18.56 3.43
CA PRO A 203 -25.78 18.87 2.73
C PRO A 203 -25.13 17.69 1.98
N ILE A 204 -24.72 17.94 0.74
CA ILE A 204 -23.99 16.98 -0.12
C ILE A 204 -22.53 17.42 -0.20
N ARG A 205 -21.60 16.49 0.02
CA ARG A 205 -20.17 16.71 -0.21
C ARG A 205 -19.53 15.41 -0.72
N ILE A 206 -19.34 15.31 -2.03
CA ILE A 206 -18.88 14.08 -2.67
C ILE A 206 -17.77 14.32 -3.69
N ILE A 207 -16.96 13.29 -3.91
CA ILE A 207 -16.08 13.15 -5.06
C ILE A 207 -16.45 11.90 -5.86
N GLY A 208 -16.42 12.00 -7.19
CA GLY A 208 -16.70 10.94 -8.14
C GLY A 208 -15.47 10.63 -9.00
N PRO A 209 -14.52 9.82 -8.52
CA PRO A 209 -13.46 9.28 -9.36
C PRO A 209 -14.02 8.26 -10.36
N GLY A 210 -13.49 8.24 -11.58
CA GLY A 210 -13.93 7.27 -12.55
C GLY A 210 -13.26 7.39 -13.92
N ARG A 211 -13.50 6.37 -14.74
CA ARG A 211 -13.10 6.34 -16.15
C ARG A 211 -14.02 7.23 -16.98
N THR A 212 -13.45 7.93 -17.94
CA THR A 212 -14.16 8.79 -18.88
C THR A 212 -13.63 8.55 -20.28
N TYR A 213 -14.49 8.77 -21.27
CA TYR A 213 -14.24 8.36 -22.65
C TYR A 213 -14.48 9.51 -23.60
N ARG A 214 -13.54 9.75 -24.52
CA ARG A 214 -13.65 10.78 -25.57
C ARG A 214 -13.05 10.25 -26.86
N CYS A 215 -13.60 10.65 -28.00
CA CYS A 215 -13.09 10.22 -29.29
C CYS A 215 -11.85 11.03 -29.73
N ASP A 216 -10.85 11.08 -28.85
CA ASP A 216 -9.58 11.77 -29.08
C ASP A 216 -8.40 10.86 -28.69
N SER A 217 -7.33 10.92 -29.46
CA SER A 217 -6.16 10.06 -29.26
C SER A 217 -4.91 10.70 -29.87
N ASP A 218 -4.13 11.38 -29.02
CA ASP A 218 -2.83 11.94 -29.36
C ASP A 218 -1.81 11.69 -28.23
N ARG A 219 -0.75 12.51 -28.11
CA ARG A 219 0.27 12.37 -27.07
C ARG A 219 -0.23 12.76 -25.67
N THR A 220 -1.19 13.66 -25.59
CA THR A 220 -1.76 14.24 -24.35
C THR A 220 -3.20 13.81 -24.10
N HIS A 221 -3.83 13.16 -25.08
CA HIS A 221 -5.20 12.68 -25.03
C HIS A 221 -5.26 11.19 -25.33
N THR A 222 -6.01 10.45 -24.53
CA THR A 222 -6.29 9.03 -24.74
C THR A 222 -7.79 8.81 -24.77
N PRO A 223 -8.29 7.82 -25.54
CA PRO A 223 -9.72 7.64 -25.73
C PRO A 223 -10.45 7.19 -24.46
N MET A 224 -9.70 6.67 -23.49
CA MET A 224 -10.11 6.46 -22.11
C MET A 224 -9.06 7.10 -21.20
N PHE A 225 -9.51 7.82 -20.19
CA PHE A 225 -8.70 8.42 -19.13
C PHE A 225 -9.52 8.47 -17.85
N HIS A 226 -8.95 9.01 -16.78
CA HIS A 226 -9.59 9.08 -15.47
C HIS A 226 -9.79 10.52 -15.05
N GLN A 227 -10.99 10.81 -14.54
CA GLN A 227 -11.30 12.08 -13.91
C GLN A 227 -11.74 11.86 -12.48
N MET A 228 -11.52 12.89 -11.66
CA MET A 228 -12.19 13.04 -10.39
C MET A 228 -12.92 14.37 -10.41
N GLU A 229 -14.21 14.30 -10.15
CA GLU A 229 -15.05 15.48 -10.00
C GLU A 229 -15.59 15.55 -8.59
N GLY A 230 -15.76 16.76 -8.07
CA GLY A 230 -16.37 16.99 -6.77
C GLY A 230 -17.60 17.87 -6.86
N LEU A 231 -18.52 17.65 -5.92
CA LEU A 231 -19.74 18.43 -5.74
C LEU A 231 -19.92 18.75 -4.26
N VAL A 232 -20.21 20.02 -3.97
CA VAL A 232 -20.69 20.47 -2.67
C VAL A 232 -22.01 21.21 -2.85
N ILE A 233 -23.06 20.78 -2.15
CA ILE A 233 -24.33 21.49 -2.05
C ILE A 233 -24.64 21.72 -0.57
N ASP A 234 -24.78 22.97 -0.15
CA ASP A 234 -25.20 23.37 1.19
C ASP A 234 -25.73 24.82 1.17
N ARG A 235 -26.27 25.28 2.30
CA ARG A 235 -26.67 26.68 2.47
C ARG A 235 -25.43 27.58 2.60
N ASN A 236 -25.47 28.76 2.00
CA ASN A 236 -24.42 29.79 2.05
C ASN A 236 -23.06 29.37 1.42
N ILE A 237 -23.05 28.39 0.52
CA ILE A 237 -21.86 28.05 -0.26
C ILE A 237 -21.59 29.12 -1.32
N HIS A 238 -20.33 29.51 -1.48
CA HIS A 238 -19.92 30.62 -2.34
C HIS A 238 -18.53 30.36 -2.95
N MET A 239 -18.15 31.13 -3.97
CA MET A 239 -16.89 30.97 -4.72
C MET A 239 -15.63 30.95 -3.85
N GLY A 240 -15.62 31.67 -2.72
CA GLY A 240 -14.51 31.59 -1.75
C GLY A 240 -14.26 30.18 -1.17
N HIS A 241 -15.32 29.37 -0.98
CA HIS A 241 -15.19 27.98 -0.52
C HIS A 241 -14.57 27.10 -1.61
N LEU A 242 -14.99 27.25 -2.88
CA LEU A 242 -14.38 26.57 -4.02
C LEU A 242 -12.89 26.93 -4.13
N LYS A 243 -12.56 28.22 -4.04
CA LYS A 243 -11.19 28.73 -4.10
C LYS A 243 -10.30 28.10 -3.03
N TRP A 244 -10.76 28.11 -1.78
CA TRP A 244 -10.01 27.52 -0.68
C TRP A 244 -9.84 26.01 -0.81
N THR A 245 -10.90 25.30 -1.20
CA THR A 245 -10.89 23.83 -1.38
C THR A 245 -9.83 23.42 -2.41
N LEU A 246 -9.84 24.05 -3.58
CA LEU A 246 -8.94 23.71 -4.67
C LEU A 246 -7.50 24.18 -4.41
N ASP A 247 -7.30 25.35 -3.79
CA ASP A 247 -5.95 25.82 -3.42
C ASP A 247 -5.32 24.88 -2.38
N THR A 248 -6.09 24.46 -1.39
CA THR A 248 -5.66 23.50 -0.37
C THR A 248 -5.36 22.14 -1.01
N PHE A 249 -6.23 21.65 -1.90
CA PHE A 249 -5.98 20.41 -2.64
C PHE A 249 -4.65 20.48 -3.39
N CYS A 250 -4.37 21.54 -4.15
CA CYS A 250 -3.15 21.64 -4.95
C CYS A 250 -1.88 21.60 -4.09
N LYS A 251 -1.84 22.37 -3.00
CA LYS A 251 -0.69 22.38 -2.08
C LYS A 251 -0.46 21.03 -1.42
N ARG A 252 -1.54 20.34 -1.02
CA ARG A 252 -1.48 19.01 -0.42
C ARG A 252 -1.07 17.95 -1.43
N PHE A 253 -1.65 17.96 -2.63
CA PHE A 253 -1.40 16.98 -3.67
C PHE A 253 0.06 17.01 -4.17
N PHE A 254 0.59 18.21 -4.42
CA PHE A 254 2.00 18.40 -4.81
C PHE A 254 2.96 18.44 -3.61
N GLU A 255 2.46 18.28 -2.38
CA GLU A 255 3.24 18.22 -1.14
C GLU A 255 4.21 19.40 -0.99
N SER A 256 3.75 20.60 -1.37
CA SER A 256 4.57 21.82 -1.42
C SER A 256 3.76 23.08 -1.15
N ASP A 257 4.22 23.86 -0.16
CA ASP A 257 3.66 25.19 0.14
C ASP A 257 4.04 26.24 -0.91
N ALA A 258 5.02 25.95 -1.78
CA ALA A 258 5.44 26.84 -2.86
C ALA A 258 4.45 26.85 -4.04
N VAL A 259 3.45 25.97 -4.05
CA VAL A 259 2.43 25.94 -5.10
C VAL A 259 1.62 27.22 -5.09
N VAL A 260 1.71 27.98 -6.17
CA VAL A 260 0.90 29.17 -6.41
C VAL A 260 -0.21 28.84 -7.40
N THR A 261 -1.46 29.08 -7.00
CA THR A 261 -2.64 28.86 -7.83
C THR A 261 -3.20 30.17 -8.37
N ARG A 262 -3.82 30.11 -9.55
CA ARG A 262 -4.53 31.24 -10.17
C ARG A 262 -5.86 30.78 -10.73
N PHE A 263 -6.94 31.45 -10.33
CA PHE A 263 -8.25 31.31 -10.96
C PHE A 263 -8.37 32.26 -12.15
N ARG A 264 -8.83 31.74 -13.29
CA ARG A 264 -9.19 32.53 -14.47
C ARG A 264 -10.63 32.24 -14.88
N PRO A 265 -11.44 33.24 -15.26
CA PRO A 265 -12.79 33.01 -15.76
C PRO A 265 -12.78 32.06 -16.95
N HIS A 266 -13.77 31.16 -17.00
CA HIS A 266 -14.03 30.27 -18.12
C HIS A 266 -15.54 30.14 -18.30
N HIS A 267 -16.00 29.22 -19.15
CA HIS A 267 -17.41 28.89 -19.29
C HIS A 267 -17.61 27.37 -19.30
N PHE A 268 -18.49 26.88 -18.43
CA PHE A 268 -19.04 25.53 -18.50
C PHE A 268 -20.57 25.61 -18.45
N PRO A 269 -21.33 24.86 -19.28
CA PRO A 269 -22.79 24.93 -19.28
C PRO A 269 -23.46 24.68 -17.92
N PHE A 270 -22.77 23.94 -17.05
CA PHE A 270 -23.25 23.49 -15.74
C PHE A 270 -22.79 24.33 -14.55
N THR A 271 -22.01 25.40 -14.76
CA THR A 271 -21.61 26.32 -13.68
C THR A 271 -21.76 27.77 -14.08
N GLU A 272 -22.08 28.64 -13.11
CA GLU A 272 -22.10 30.09 -13.28
C GLU A 272 -22.00 30.80 -11.91
N PRO A 273 -20.93 31.57 -11.63
CA PRO A 273 -19.74 31.77 -12.48
C PRO A 273 -18.83 30.52 -12.56
N SER A 274 -18.26 30.30 -13.74
CA SER A 274 -17.23 29.28 -14.01
C SER A 274 -15.81 29.83 -13.93
N ALA A 275 -14.86 28.98 -13.59
CA ALA A 275 -13.44 29.29 -13.62
C ALA A 275 -12.58 28.04 -13.88
N GLU A 276 -11.40 28.27 -14.44
CA GLU A 276 -10.33 27.28 -14.49
C GLU A 276 -9.23 27.69 -13.51
N MET A 277 -8.51 26.70 -12.98
CA MET A 277 -7.35 26.92 -12.12
C MET A 277 -6.08 26.48 -12.82
N ASP A 278 -5.12 27.40 -12.82
CA ASP A 278 -3.76 27.14 -13.24
C ASP A 278 -2.83 27.08 -12.01
N VAL A 279 -1.76 26.30 -12.11
CA VAL A 279 -0.61 26.33 -11.19
C VAL A 279 0.61 26.94 -11.86
N GLN A 280 1.39 27.67 -11.09
CA GLN A 280 2.67 28.20 -11.53
C GLN A 280 3.66 27.04 -11.79
N CYS A 281 4.40 27.11 -12.89
CA CYS A 281 5.40 26.10 -13.21
C CYS A 281 6.60 26.62 -14.02
N ASP A 282 7.70 25.86 -13.96
CA ASP A 282 8.85 25.98 -14.86
C ASP A 282 8.79 24.86 -15.91
N ARG A 283 8.85 25.24 -17.19
CA ARG A 283 8.83 24.32 -18.35
C ARG A 283 10.12 24.36 -19.17
N SER A 284 11.16 25.05 -18.68
CA SER A 284 12.43 25.21 -19.41
C SER A 284 13.26 23.93 -19.49
N GLY A 285 13.02 22.97 -18.58
CA GLY A 285 13.72 21.69 -18.51
C GLY A 285 13.01 20.52 -19.20
N GLY A 286 13.57 19.31 -19.03
CA GLY A 286 12.97 18.07 -19.52
C GLY A 286 11.76 17.57 -18.71
N SER A 287 11.47 18.20 -17.56
CA SER A 287 10.30 17.95 -16.72
C SER A 287 9.67 19.27 -16.26
N ILE A 288 8.36 19.27 -16.06
CA ILE A 288 7.62 20.42 -15.54
C ILE A 288 7.78 20.45 -14.02
N LYS A 289 8.23 21.58 -13.47
CA LYS A 289 8.34 21.77 -12.03
C LYS A 289 7.24 22.69 -11.53
N ILE A 290 6.43 22.22 -10.59
CA ILE A 290 5.30 22.97 -10.04
C ILE A 290 5.78 23.87 -8.89
N GLY A 291 5.29 25.11 -8.84
CA GLY A 291 5.69 26.12 -7.83
C GLY A 291 6.98 26.89 -8.15
N GLU A 292 7.61 26.60 -9.30
CA GLU A 292 8.79 27.30 -9.80
C GLU A 292 8.45 28.08 -11.09
N GLY A 293 9.35 28.93 -11.57
CA GLY A 293 9.22 29.60 -12.88
C GLY A 293 8.15 30.70 -12.95
N SER A 294 7.74 31.08 -14.15
CA SER A 294 6.73 32.12 -14.40
C SER A 294 5.62 31.70 -15.37
N ASP A 295 5.64 30.45 -15.83
CA ASP A 295 4.60 29.92 -16.70
C ASP A 295 3.40 29.43 -15.87
N TRP A 296 2.26 29.28 -16.54
CA TRP A 296 1.01 28.81 -15.93
C TRP A 296 0.50 27.57 -16.66
N LEU A 297 0.14 26.54 -15.89
CA LEU A 297 -0.40 25.28 -16.39
C LEU A 297 -1.79 25.05 -15.81
N GLU A 298 -2.79 24.97 -16.69
CA GLU A 298 -4.14 24.52 -16.33
C GLU A 298 -4.10 23.09 -15.80
N ILE A 299 -4.74 22.87 -14.66
CA ILE A 299 -4.82 21.55 -14.01
C ILE A 299 -6.25 21.10 -13.70
N LEU A 300 -7.21 22.03 -13.62
CA LEU A 300 -8.61 21.72 -13.30
C LEU A 300 -9.57 22.85 -13.70
N GLY A 301 -10.85 22.49 -13.81
CA GLY A 301 -11.97 23.41 -14.04
C GLY A 301 -13.04 23.27 -12.97
N GLY A 302 -13.82 24.32 -12.73
CA GLY A 302 -14.94 24.28 -11.79
C GLY A 302 -15.76 25.57 -11.78
N GLY A 303 -16.67 25.68 -10.82
CA GLY A 303 -17.50 26.86 -10.66
C GLY A 303 -18.66 26.65 -9.72
N MET A 304 -19.47 27.69 -9.55
CA MET A 304 -20.71 27.59 -8.79
C MET A 304 -21.75 26.82 -9.61
N VAL A 305 -22.45 25.86 -9.02
CA VAL A 305 -23.45 25.04 -9.73
C VAL A 305 -24.55 25.93 -10.31
N HIS A 306 -24.84 25.76 -11.59
CA HIS A 306 -25.83 26.58 -12.28
C HIS A 306 -27.24 26.33 -11.70
N PRO A 307 -28.06 27.36 -11.42
CA PRO A 307 -29.41 27.22 -10.82
C PRO A 307 -30.34 26.26 -11.57
N ASN A 308 -30.23 26.16 -12.90
CA ASN A 308 -31.00 25.20 -13.70
C ASN A 308 -30.74 23.75 -13.28
N ILE A 309 -29.52 23.38 -12.92
CA ILE A 309 -29.18 22.01 -12.52
C ILE A 309 -29.80 21.68 -11.18
N LEU A 310 -29.73 22.63 -10.22
CA LEU A 310 -30.41 22.50 -8.94
C LEU A 310 -31.90 22.24 -9.16
N ARG A 311 -32.57 23.04 -10.00
CA ARG A 311 -33.99 22.85 -10.34
C ARG A 311 -34.29 21.51 -11.02
N ILE A 312 -33.45 21.09 -11.97
CA ILE A 312 -33.59 19.78 -12.65
C ILE A 312 -33.46 18.63 -11.65
N CYS A 313 -32.62 18.79 -10.62
CA CYS A 313 -32.48 17.84 -9.53
C CYS A 313 -33.46 18.09 -8.37
N GLY A 314 -34.42 19.02 -8.56
CA GLY A 314 -35.47 19.37 -7.63
C GLY A 314 -35.02 20.05 -6.32
N LEU A 315 -33.85 20.70 -6.35
CA LEU A 315 -33.36 21.57 -5.28
C LEU A 315 -33.72 23.02 -5.59
N ASP A 316 -34.21 23.75 -4.58
CA ASP A 316 -34.51 25.19 -4.70
C ASP A 316 -33.21 26.00 -4.72
N PRO A 317 -32.86 26.69 -5.83
CA PRO A 317 -31.64 27.51 -5.90
C PRO A 317 -31.66 28.77 -5.02
N ASP A 318 -32.82 29.16 -4.48
CA ASP A 318 -32.91 30.25 -3.50
C ASP A 318 -32.56 29.77 -2.07
N GLU A 319 -32.63 28.45 -1.82
CA GLU A 319 -32.24 27.83 -0.54
C GLU A 319 -30.84 27.19 -0.61
N TRP A 320 -30.58 26.44 -1.68
CA TRP A 320 -29.38 25.62 -1.84
C TRP A 320 -28.41 26.25 -2.83
N GLN A 321 -27.14 26.28 -2.46
CA GLN A 321 -26.05 26.69 -3.33
C GLN A 321 -24.96 25.64 -3.33
N GLY A 322 -24.06 25.72 -4.30
CA GLY A 322 -23.01 24.74 -4.39
C GLY A 322 -21.93 25.08 -5.38
N PHE A 323 -20.84 24.36 -5.30
CA PHE A 323 -19.80 24.38 -6.32
C PHE A 323 -19.49 22.96 -6.79
N ALA A 324 -19.01 22.87 -8.01
CA ALA A 324 -18.48 21.65 -8.58
C ALA A 324 -17.11 21.93 -9.20
N PHE A 325 -16.30 20.88 -9.31
CA PHE A 325 -14.98 20.93 -9.94
C PHE A 325 -14.66 19.59 -10.60
N GLY A 326 -13.72 19.60 -11.55
CA GLY A 326 -13.26 18.42 -12.25
C GLY A 326 -11.79 18.53 -12.62
N MET A 327 -11.08 17.43 -12.50
CA MET A 327 -9.65 17.34 -12.81
C MET A 327 -9.28 15.98 -13.37
N GLY A 328 -8.29 15.97 -14.27
CA GLY A 328 -7.75 14.74 -14.85
C GLY A 328 -6.75 14.08 -13.91
N VAL A 329 -7.07 12.86 -13.46
CA VAL A 329 -6.22 12.08 -12.55
C VAL A 329 -4.88 11.77 -13.22
N ASP A 330 -4.91 11.28 -14.47
CA ASP A 330 -3.68 10.87 -15.15
C ASP A 330 -2.74 12.05 -15.41
N ARG A 331 -3.28 13.22 -15.80
CA ARG A 331 -2.48 14.44 -16.02
C ARG A 331 -1.83 14.93 -14.72
N LEU A 332 -2.57 14.92 -13.61
CA LEU A 332 -2.01 15.27 -12.30
C LEU A 332 -0.90 14.30 -11.87
N GLY A 333 -1.10 12.99 -12.10
CA GLY A 333 -0.08 11.98 -11.87
C GLY A 333 1.19 12.20 -12.70
N MET A 334 1.04 12.52 -13.98
CA MET A 334 2.16 12.84 -14.85
C MET A 334 2.97 14.03 -14.33
N LEU A 335 2.30 15.08 -13.85
CA LEU A 335 2.95 16.27 -13.31
C LEU A 335 3.63 16.00 -11.98
N LYS A 336 3.00 15.22 -11.08
CA LYS A 336 3.54 14.91 -9.76
C LYS A 336 4.78 14.00 -9.85
N TYR A 337 4.75 12.99 -10.71
CA TYR A 337 5.83 11.99 -10.80
C TYR A 337 6.73 12.14 -12.03
N GLY A 338 6.54 13.19 -12.83
CA GLY A 338 7.39 13.48 -13.97
C GLY A 338 7.27 12.49 -15.14
N MET A 339 6.07 11.93 -15.37
CA MET A 339 5.84 11.00 -16.49
C MET A 339 5.71 11.79 -17.81
N PRO A 340 6.47 11.43 -18.86
CA PRO A 340 6.58 12.27 -20.06
C PRO A 340 5.45 12.07 -21.09
N ASP A 341 4.78 10.92 -21.09
CA ASP A 341 3.79 10.53 -22.10
C ASP A 341 2.60 9.83 -21.45
N LEU A 342 1.38 10.29 -21.75
CA LEU A 342 0.15 9.74 -21.18
C LEU A 342 -0.13 8.33 -21.72
N ARG A 343 0.32 8.02 -22.93
CA ARG A 343 -0.01 6.74 -23.59
C ARG A 343 0.63 5.55 -22.88
N ASP A 344 1.78 5.76 -22.26
CA ASP A 344 2.51 4.70 -21.53
C ASP A 344 1.71 4.17 -20.33
N VAL A 345 0.85 5.02 -19.74
CA VAL A 345 -0.08 4.66 -18.65
C VAL A 345 -1.02 3.51 -19.07
N PHE A 346 -1.34 3.40 -20.36
CA PHE A 346 -2.25 2.36 -20.88
C PHE A 346 -1.52 1.27 -21.68
N GLY A 347 -0.19 1.34 -21.78
CA GLY A 347 0.63 0.44 -22.60
C GLY A 347 0.88 -0.94 -21.99
N ALA A 348 0.55 -1.13 -20.70
CA ALA A 348 0.79 -2.36 -19.95
C ALA A 348 2.26 -2.84 -19.97
N ASP A 349 3.23 -1.90 -20.01
CA ASP A 349 4.65 -2.22 -19.95
C ASP A 349 5.09 -2.48 -18.51
N VAL A 350 5.55 -3.70 -18.23
CA VAL A 350 6.02 -4.11 -16.90
C VAL A 350 7.21 -3.27 -16.43
N ARG A 351 8.10 -2.83 -17.32
CA ARG A 351 9.27 -2.01 -16.97
C ARG A 351 8.83 -0.61 -16.53
N TRP A 352 7.79 -0.09 -17.16
CA TRP A 352 7.19 1.19 -16.78
C TRP A 352 6.52 1.07 -15.40
N LEU A 353 5.80 -0.03 -15.14
CA LEU A 353 5.21 -0.33 -13.83
C LEU A 353 6.27 -0.62 -12.75
N GLU A 354 7.43 -1.17 -13.10
CA GLU A 354 8.54 -1.34 -12.17
C GLU A 354 9.20 -0.02 -11.81
N HIS A 355 9.23 0.94 -12.75
CA HIS A 355 9.83 2.26 -12.53
C HIS A 355 8.90 3.24 -11.80
N TYR A 356 7.64 3.33 -12.23
CA TYR A 356 6.67 4.29 -11.70
C TYR A 356 5.66 3.67 -10.73
N GLY A 357 5.51 2.34 -10.69
CA GLY A 357 4.53 1.69 -9.83
C GLY A 357 4.87 1.77 -8.35
N PHE A 358 3.84 1.70 -7.53
CA PHE A 358 3.94 1.93 -6.09
C PHE A 358 3.90 0.63 -5.30
N SER A 359 4.48 0.64 -4.11
CA SER A 359 4.35 -0.47 -3.17
C SER A 359 2.90 -0.53 -2.67
N ALA A 360 2.29 -1.72 -2.65
CA ALA A 360 0.98 -1.92 -2.02
C ALA A 360 0.97 -1.62 -0.51
N PHE A 361 2.14 -1.48 0.12
CA PHE A 361 2.29 -1.09 1.52
C PHE A 361 2.43 0.42 1.71
N ALA A 362 2.54 1.20 0.63
CA ALA A 362 2.64 2.66 0.64
C ALA A 362 1.29 3.31 0.27
N ALA A 363 0.21 2.80 0.87
CA ALA A 363 -1.12 3.33 0.63
C ALA A 363 -1.23 4.76 1.21
N PRO A 364 -1.70 5.75 0.43
CA PRO A 364 -1.84 7.13 0.88
C PRO A 364 -2.71 7.24 2.13
N ASN A 365 -2.21 7.87 3.20
CA ASN A 365 -3.03 8.15 4.37
C ASN A 365 -2.45 9.27 5.23
N LEU A 366 -3.27 9.77 6.15
CA LEU A 366 -2.95 10.89 7.04
C LEU A 366 -1.77 10.61 7.99
N ALA A 367 -1.52 9.35 8.34
CA ALA A 367 -0.50 8.98 9.32
C ALA A 367 0.88 8.81 8.70
N THR A 368 0.96 8.29 7.47
CA THR A 368 2.23 7.96 6.81
C THR A 368 2.63 8.92 5.69
N GLY A 369 1.73 9.80 5.25
CA GLY A 369 1.95 10.67 4.09
C GLY A 369 1.19 10.21 2.84
N LEU A 370 1.23 11.03 1.80
CA LEU A 370 0.53 10.77 0.54
C LEU A 370 1.38 9.93 -0.43
N SER A 371 2.67 10.29 -0.60
CA SER A 371 3.60 9.60 -1.50
C SER A 371 4.78 8.90 -0.82
#